data_AF-A0A9P1M6C2-F1
#
_entry.id   AF-A0A9P1M6C2-F1
#
_cell.length_a   1.000
_cell.length_b   1.000
_cell.length_c   1.000
_cell.angle_alpha   90.00
_cell.angle_beta   90.00
_cell.angle_gamma   90.00
#
_symmetry.space_group_name_H-M   'P 1'
#
loop_
_entity.id
_entity.type
_entity.pdbx_description
1 polymer ?
#
loop_
_entity_poly.entity_id
_entity_poly.type
_entity_poly.pdbx_seq_one_letter_code
_entity_poly.pdbx_strand_id
1 'polypeptide(L)'
;MSRYERANKKRKVDFDSGADARDPGKTAWKPSASFTPIEGGRQWTLSVAVGASVLKDTFTADQQIAIPGRIGRALAVFNVDEVVIYDDTPWKSAPEG
;
A
#
# COMPACT_ATOMS: atom_id res chain seq x y z
N MET A 1 -40.95 -8.27 -19.96
CA MET A 1 -39.60 -7.68 -20.12
C MET A 1 -38.74 -8.63 -20.94
N SER A 2 -38.12 -8.12 -22.01
CA SER A 2 -37.64 -8.88 -23.16
C SER A 2 -36.23 -9.43 -22.96
N ARG A 3 -35.94 -10.60 -23.55
CA ARG A 3 -34.67 -11.36 -23.48
C ARG A 3 -33.43 -10.57 -23.95
N TYR A 4 -33.62 -9.39 -24.53
CA TYR A 4 -32.60 -8.55 -25.14
C TYR A 4 -31.75 -7.72 -24.17
N GLU A 5 -32.13 -7.57 -22.90
CA GLU A 5 -31.38 -6.70 -21.98
C GLU A 5 -30.22 -7.41 -21.25
N ARG A 6 -30.11 -8.75 -21.35
CA ARG A 6 -29.02 -9.53 -20.73
C ARG A 6 -27.77 -9.65 -21.61
N ALA A 7 -27.79 -9.10 -22.83
CA ALA A 7 -26.72 -9.27 -23.80
C ALA A 7 -25.54 -8.29 -23.62
N ASN A 8 -25.66 -7.25 -22.77
CA ASN A 8 -24.63 -6.21 -22.67
C ASN A 8 -23.61 -6.41 -21.53
N LYS A 9 -23.55 -7.61 -20.94
CA LYS A 9 -22.56 -7.95 -19.90
C LYS A 9 -21.88 -9.27 -20.24
N LYS A 10 -21.19 -9.30 -21.38
CA LYS A 10 -20.16 -10.29 -21.78
C LYS A 10 -19.55 -9.82 -23.11
N ARG A 11 -18.60 -8.89 -23.04
CA ARG A 11 -17.64 -8.73 -24.14
C ARG A 11 -16.63 -9.86 -24.00
N LYS A 12 -16.89 -10.95 -24.71
CA LYS A 12 -15.94 -12.04 -24.94
C LYS A 12 -14.96 -11.51 -25.99
N VAL A 13 -13.68 -11.46 -25.63
CA VAL A 13 -12.62 -11.13 -26.58
C VAL A 13 -12.29 -12.44 -27.29
N ASP A 14 -12.86 -12.63 -28.47
CA ASP A 14 -12.53 -13.78 -29.31
C ASP A 14 -11.16 -13.51 -29.94
N PHE A 15 -10.14 -14.26 -29.51
CA PHE A 15 -8.86 -14.35 -30.20
C PHE A 15 -8.97 -15.49 -31.19
N ASP A 16 -9.07 -15.16 -32.48
CA ASP A 16 -8.97 -16.13 -33.57
C ASP A 16 -7.50 -16.58 -33.68
N SER A 17 -7.23 -17.83 -33.33
CA SER A 17 -5.92 -18.46 -33.51
C SER A 17 -6.11 -19.71 -34.36
N GLY A 18 -6.15 -19.49 -35.68
CA GLY A 18 -5.95 -20.53 -36.65
C GLY A 18 -4.51 -21.06 -36.60
N ALA A 19 -4.41 -22.37 -36.31
CA ALA A 19 -3.27 -23.27 -36.54
C ALA A 19 -2.01 -23.10 -35.68
N ASP A 20 -1.95 -23.83 -34.57
CA ASP A 20 -1.03 -24.97 -34.51
C ASP A 20 -1.55 -26.04 -33.55
N ALA A 21 -1.73 -27.26 -34.07
CA ALA A 21 -2.29 -28.39 -33.35
C ALA A 21 -1.17 -29.11 -32.61
N ARG A 22 -0.93 -28.76 -31.33
CA ARG A 22 -0.20 -29.58 -30.33
C ARG A 22 -0.31 -28.94 -28.92
N ASP A 23 -1.04 -29.63 -28.03
CA ASP A 23 -1.11 -29.43 -26.56
C ASP A 23 -1.87 -28.18 -26.02
N PRO A 24 -3.19 -28.25 -25.75
CA PRO A 24 -4.00 -27.11 -25.30
C PRO A 24 -3.90 -26.79 -23.78
N GLY A 25 -2.92 -27.33 -23.05
CA GLY A 25 -2.84 -27.21 -21.59
C GLY A 25 -1.94 -26.12 -21.02
N LYS A 26 -1.24 -25.31 -21.81
CA LYS A 26 -0.13 -24.47 -21.31
C LYS A 26 -0.02 -23.08 -21.93
N THR A 27 -1.03 -22.23 -21.75
CA THR A 27 -0.85 -20.77 -21.93
C THR A 27 -1.41 -19.97 -20.75
N ALA A 28 -1.36 -20.55 -19.54
CA ALA A 28 -1.48 -19.76 -18.32
C ALA A 28 -0.20 -18.95 -18.13
N TRP A 29 -0.32 -17.64 -17.93
CA TRP A 29 0.73 -16.79 -17.36
C TRP A 29 1.25 -17.47 -16.10
N LYS A 30 2.38 -18.18 -16.22
CA LYS A 30 3.10 -18.73 -15.07
C LYS A 30 3.93 -17.59 -14.52
N PRO A 31 3.64 -17.07 -13.32
CA PRO A 31 4.55 -16.14 -12.66
C PRO A 31 5.85 -16.92 -12.42
N SER A 32 6.89 -16.65 -13.21
CA SER A 32 8.15 -17.40 -13.15
C SER A 32 9.09 -16.96 -12.02
N ALA A 33 8.59 -16.20 -11.05
CA ALA A 33 9.35 -15.75 -9.90
C ALA A 33 8.81 -16.41 -8.63
N SER A 34 9.34 -17.59 -8.28
CA SER A 34 9.28 -18.05 -6.89
C SER A 34 10.21 -17.16 -6.08
N PHE A 35 9.66 -16.39 -5.13
CA PHE A 35 10.49 -15.63 -4.20
C PHE A 35 11.22 -16.64 -3.30
N THR A 36 12.55 -16.70 -3.43
CA THR A 36 13.41 -17.44 -2.49
C THR A 36 14.01 -16.41 -1.54
N PRO A 37 13.53 -16.34 -0.28
CA PRO A 37 14.08 -15.40 0.69
C PRO A 37 15.56 -15.67 0.91
N ILE A 38 16.34 -14.61 1.09
CA ILE A 38 17.72 -14.75 1.52
C ILE A 38 17.70 -15.21 2.98
N GLU A 39 18.48 -16.24 3.29
CA GLU A 39 18.62 -16.76 4.64
C GLU A 39 19.24 -15.69 5.56
N GLY A 40 18.71 -15.53 6.77
CA GLY A 40 19.32 -14.67 7.80
C GLY A 40 18.69 -13.30 8.04
N GLY A 41 17.73 -12.84 7.21
CA GLY A 41 16.89 -11.67 7.49
C GLY A 41 17.63 -10.39 7.95
N ARG A 42 16.87 -9.44 8.50
CA ARG A 42 17.43 -8.20 9.09
C ARG A 42 17.80 -8.43 10.55
N GLN A 43 19.02 -8.06 10.95
CA GLN A 43 19.53 -8.24 12.33
C GLN A 43 19.34 -7.01 13.24
N TRP A 44 18.80 -5.92 12.70
CA TRP A 44 18.61 -4.65 13.40
C TRP A 44 17.14 -4.23 13.34
N THR A 45 16.79 -3.15 14.04
CA THR A 45 15.52 -2.45 13.91
C THR A 45 15.76 -0.98 13.59
N LEU A 46 14.79 -0.35 12.93
CA LEU A 46 14.78 1.07 12.64
C LEU A 46 13.58 1.69 13.35
N SER A 47 13.88 2.56 14.31
CA SER A 47 12.90 3.38 15.00
C SER A 47 12.99 4.82 14.50
N VAL A 48 11.84 5.48 14.34
CA VAL A 48 11.75 6.89 13.93
C VAL A 48 11.01 7.68 15.01
N ALA A 49 11.64 8.74 15.51
CA ALA A 49 11.01 9.68 16.43
C ALA A 49 10.41 10.87 15.66
N VAL A 50 9.14 11.17 15.92
CA VAL A 50 8.38 12.24 15.27
C VAL A 50 7.77 13.15 16.34
N GLY A 51 8.01 14.46 16.22
CA GLY A 51 7.40 15.45 17.11
C GLY A 51 5.89 15.55 16.85
N ALA A 52 5.10 15.60 17.92
CA ALA A 52 3.64 15.74 17.84
C ALA A 52 3.21 17.04 17.13
N SER A 53 4.07 18.06 17.11
CA SER A 53 3.84 19.31 16.38
C SER A 53 3.64 19.13 14.88
N VAL A 54 4.01 18.00 14.28
CA VAL A 54 3.78 17.71 12.85
C VAL A 54 2.30 17.80 12.45
N LEU A 55 1.39 17.69 13.43
CA LEU A 55 -0.06 17.81 13.21
C LEU A 55 -0.62 19.19 13.57
N LYS A 56 0.17 20.11 14.14
CA LYS A 56 -0.33 21.44 14.57
C LYS A 56 -0.79 22.31 13.40
N ASP A 57 -0.17 22.18 12.23
CA ASP A 57 -0.51 22.98 11.05
C ASP A 57 -1.65 22.36 10.22
N THR A 58 -2.39 21.40 10.79
CA THR A 58 -3.56 20.81 10.13
C THR A 58 -4.83 21.56 10.50
N PHE A 59 -5.33 22.36 9.57
CA PHE A 59 -6.47 23.24 9.79
C PHE A 59 -7.81 22.57 9.48
N THR A 60 -7.79 21.46 8.74
CA THR A 60 -9.00 20.71 8.36
C THR A 60 -8.94 19.25 8.83
N ALA A 61 -10.11 18.65 9.05
CA ALA A 61 -10.21 17.23 9.39
C ALA A 61 -9.59 16.32 8.32
N ASP A 62 -9.72 16.70 7.04
CA ASP A 62 -9.09 15.97 5.94
C ASP A 62 -7.56 16.01 6.02
N GLN A 63 -6.97 17.15 6.40
CA GLN A 63 -5.53 17.28 6.60
C GLN A 63 -5.05 16.45 7.80
N GLN A 64 -5.82 16.44 8.89
CA GLN A 64 -5.55 15.62 10.07
C GLN A 64 -5.50 14.12 9.76
N ILE A 65 -6.18 13.66 8.71
CA ILE A 65 -6.14 12.27 8.26
C ILE A 65 -5.06 12.06 7.18
N ALA A 66 -4.99 12.95 6.20
CA ALA A 66 -4.14 12.79 5.03
C ALA A 66 -2.63 12.87 5.36
N ILE A 67 -2.24 13.75 6.29
CA ILE A 67 -0.82 13.95 6.64
C ILE A 67 -0.26 12.75 7.41
N PRO A 68 -0.86 12.26 8.52
CA PRO A 68 -0.43 11.02 9.15
C PRO A 68 -0.42 9.84 8.19
N GLY A 69 -1.42 9.74 7.30
CA GLY A 69 -1.48 8.67 6.31
C GLY A 69 -0.30 8.69 5.34
N ARG A 70 0.16 9.88 4.91
CA ARG A 70 1.37 10.02 4.07
C ARG A 70 2.63 9.62 4.83
N ILE A 71 2.76 10.04 6.09
CA ILE A 71 3.89 9.68 6.95
C ILE A 71 3.92 8.16 7.14
N GLY A 72 2.81 7.54 7.55
CA GLY A 72 2.72 6.09 7.74
C GLY A 72 3.07 5.29 6.48
N ARG A 73 2.61 5.74 5.30
CA ARG A 73 3.01 5.11 4.02
C ARG A 73 4.50 5.19 3.75
N ALA A 74 5.13 6.34 4.01
CA ALA A 74 6.57 6.48 3.84
C ALA A 74 7.32 5.52 4.78
N LEU A 75 6.96 5.50 6.06
CA LEU A 75 7.58 4.62 7.06
C LEU A 75 7.44 3.13 6.69
N ALA A 76 6.29 2.73 6.14
CA ALA A 76 6.08 1.37 5.65
C ALA A 76 6.98 1.02 4.45
N VAL A 77 7.14 1.93 3.47
CA VAL A 77 8.04 1.73 2.32
C VAL A 77 9.49 1.50 2.77
N PHE A 78 9.90 2.14 3.87
CA PHE A 78 11.25 2.02 4.42
C PHE A 78 11.40 0.94 5.50
N ASN A 79 10.39 0.09 5.72
CA ASN A 79 10.42 -0.98 6.73
C ASN A 79 10.81 -0.49 8.14
N VAL A 80 10.23 0.65 8.56
CA VAL A 80 10.36 1.15 9.93
C VAL A 80 9.57 0.24 10.88
N ASP A 81 10.16 -0.10 12.02
CA ASP A 81 9.60 -1.05 12.98
C ASP A 81 8.81 -0.39 14.09
N GLU A 82 9.26 0.79 14.49
CA GLU A 82 8.72 1.53 15.60
C GLU A 82 8.68 3.02 15.27
N VAL A 83 7.57 3.66 15.64
CA VAL A 83 7.40 5.10 15.51
C VAL A 83 7.12 5.66 16.89
N VAL A 84 8.02 6.51 17.37
CA VAL A 84 7.89 7.16 18.68
C VAL A 84 7.35 8.56 18.46
N ILE A 85 6.17 8.85 19.01
CA ILE A 85 5.60 10.19 19.00
C ILE A 85 5.95 10.86 20.33
N TYR A 86 6.59 12.03 20.28
CA TYR A 86 6.96 12.79 21.47
C TYR A 86 6.37 14.20 21.44
N ASP A 87 6.07 14.74 22.62
CA ASP A 87 5.67 16.14 22.76
C ASP A 87 6.92 17.03 22.67
N ASP A 88 6.99 17.81 21.59
CA ASP A 88 8.06 18.75 21.30
C ASP A 88 7.67 20.20 21.62
N THR A 89 6.60 20.41 22.40
CA THR A 89 6.23 21.74 22.88
C THR A 89 7.36 22.37 23.70
N PRO A 90 7.70 23.64 23.44
CA PRO A 90 8.67 24.35 24.26
C PRO A 90 8.24 24.38 25.73
N TRP A 91 9.19 24.20 26.65
CA TRP A 91 8.95 24.25 28.10
C TRP A 91 8.17 25.49 28.57
N LYS A 92 8.39 26.64 27.93
CA LYS A 92 7.68 27.90 28.25
C LYS A 92 6.19 27.90 27.87
N SER A 93 5.76 26.91 27.10
CA SER A 93 4.38 26.73 26.64
C SER A 93 3.73 25.45 27.18
N ALA A 94 4.45 24.70 28.02
CA ALA A 94 3.86 23.57 28.71
C ALA A 94 2.81 24.09 29.70
N PRO A 95 1.60 23.50 29.77
CA PRO A 95 0.63 23.87 30.79
C PRO A 95 1.25 23.61 32.16
N GLU A 96 1.26 24.62 33.04
CA GLU A 96 1.63 24.44 34.44
C GLU A 96 0.66 23.40 35.03
N GLY A 97 1.22 22.31 35.57
CA GLY A 97 0.48 21.22 36.21
C GLY A 97 0.00 21.57 37.60
#